data_AF-A0A947AQM0-F1
#
_entry.id   AF-A0A947AQM0-F1
#
_cell.length_a   1.000
_cell.length_b   1.000
_cell.length_c   1.000
_cell.angle_alpha   90.00
_cell.angle_beta   90.00
_cell.angle_gamma   90.00
#
_symmetry.space_group_name_H-M   'P 1'
#
loop_
_entity.id
_entity.type
_entity.pdbx_description
1 polymer ?
#
loop_
_entity_poly.entity_id
_entity_poly.type
_entity_poly.pdbx_seq_one_letter_code
_entity_poly.pdbx_strand_id
1 'polypeptide(L)'
;NKKQALEVIDILKDRAIEIDSQTWNRRYRDYMEKIKTGSIHEVAAVLRDLFLLSVDKDLSYGERKMLDTAKNLLVKELSLAQEVEEDQISNKIDKIFS
;
A
#
# COMPACT_ATOMS: atom_id res chain seq x y z
N ASN A 1 7.25 2.85 15.21
CA ASN A 1 6.76 1.93 16.27
C ASN A 1 6.56 0.54 15.69
N LYS A 2 7.21 -0.49 16.24
CA LYS A 2 7.13 -1.89 15.75
C LYS A 2 5.70 -2.43 15.65
N LYS A 3 4.79 -1.94 16.50
CA LYS A 3 3.36 -2.28 16.51
C LYS A 3 2.64 -1.85 15.22
N GLN A 4 2.87 -0.61 14.77
CA GLN A 4 2.27 -0.08 13.54
C GLN A 4 2.69 -0.89 12.31
N ALA A 5 3.94 -1.36 12.29
CA ALA A 5 4.43 -2.19 11.20
C ALA A 5 3.74 -3.56 11.12
N LEU A 6 3.39 -4.14 12.27
CA LEU A 6 2.63 -5.39 12.32
C LEU A 6 1.17 -5.19 11.89
N GLU A 7 0.54 -4.10 12.35
CA GLU A 7 -0.83 -3.74 11.96
C GLU A 7 -0.92 -3.48 10.44
N VAL A 8 0.05 -2.78 9.87
CA VAL A 8 0.14 -2.56 8.41
C VAL A 8 0.22 -3.87 7.65
N ILE A 9 1.07 -4.80 8.08
CA ILE A 9 1.20 -6.12 7.44
C ILE A 9 -0.11 -6.90 7.52
N ASP A 10 -0.85 -6.79 8.63
CA ASP A 10 -2.15 -7.42 8.80
C ASP A 10 -3.19 -6.83 7.84
N ILE A 11 -3.25 -5.50 7.72
CA ILE A 11 -4.11 -4.78 6.77
C ILE A 11 -3.80 -5.19 5.33
N LEU A 12 -2.51 -5.33 4.96
CA LEU A 12 -2.10 -5.77 3.63
C LEU A 12 -2.53 -7.21 3.32
N LYS A 13 -2.53 -8.10 4.33
CA LYS A 13 -3.00 -9.49 4.19
C LYS A 13 -4.51 -9.59 4.05
N ASP A 14 -5.25 -8.61 4.57
CA ASP A 14 -6.70 -8.57 4.46
C ASP A 14 -7.14 -8.25 3.03
N ARG A 15 -7.33 -9.30 2.22
CA ARG A 15 -7.75 -9.22 0.82
C ARG A 15 -9.29 -9.16 0.66
N ALA A 16 -10.05 -9.19 1.75
CA ALA A 16 -11.51 -9.31 1.77
C ALA A 16 -12.25 -7.97 1.64
N ILE A 17 -11.63 -6.98 1.00
CA ILE A 17 -12.18 -5.63 0.92
C ILE A 17 -12.87 -5.49 -0.43
N GLU A 18 -14.18 -5.26 -0.40
CA GLU A 18 -14.92 -4.87 -1.60
C GLU A 18 -14.48 -3.46 -2.02
N ILE A 19 -13.73 -3.42 -3.12
CA ILE A 19 -13.42 -2.17 -3.80
C ILE A 19 -14.73 -1.66 -4.41
N ASP A 20 -15.42 -0.79 -3.65
CA ASP A 20 -16.69 -0.17 -4.02
C ASP A 20 -16.66 0.37 -5.46
N SER A 21 -17.77 0.34 -6.19
CA SER A 21 -17.80 0.74 -7.61
C SER A 21 -17.56 2.24 -7.88
N GLN A 22 -17.04 3.01 -6.92
CA GLN A 22 -16.72 4.42 -7.08
C GLN A 22 -15.67 4.68 -8.15
N THR A 23 -15.87 5.79 -8.86
CA THR A 23 -15.02 6.24 -9.98
C THR A 23 -13.57 6.42 -9.53
N TRP A 24 -12.62 5.85 -10.28
CA TRP A 24 -11.16 5.96 -10.07
C TRP A 24 -10.69 7.39 -9.74
N ASN A 25 -11.31 8.40 -10.36
CA ASN A 25 -10.95 9.80 -10.16
C ASN A 25 -11.21 10.32 -8.72
N ARG A 26 -12.22 9.79 -8.04
CA ARG A 26 -12.52 10.14 -6.64
C ARG A 26 -11.55 9.42 -5.70
N ARG A 27 -11.32 8.13 -5.93
CA ARG A 27 -10.30 7.32 -5.23
C ARG A 27 -8.91 7.93 -5.32
N TYR A 28 -8.50 8.35 -6.51
CA TYR A 28 -7.17 8.93 -6.72
C TYR A 28 -6.93 10.13 -5.81
N ARG A 29 -7.93 11.02 -5.65
CA ARG A 29 -7.81 12.16 -4.74
C ARG A 29 -7.71 11.71 -3.28
N ASP A 30 -8.60 10.82 -2.85
CA ASP A 30 -8.56 10.23 -1.51
C ASP A 30 -7.19 9.58 -1.24
N TYR A 31 -6.71 8.74 -2.14
CA TYR A 31 -5.41 8.05 -2.03
C TYR A 31 -4.25 9.04 -2.00
N MET A 32 -4.32 10.10 -2.81
CA MET A 32 -3.32 11.15 -2.80
C MET A 32 -3.33 11.95 -1.48
N GLU A 33 -4.51 12.25 -0.93
CA GLU A 33 -4.63 12.89 0.39
C GLU A 33 -4.08 11.99 1.49
N LYS A 34 -4.40 10.69 1.46
CA LYS A 34 -3.89 9.66 2.39
C LYS A 34 -2.38 9.47 2.32
N ILE A 35 -1.80 9.54 1.12
CA ILE A 35 -0.35 9.53 0.95
C ILE A 35 0.25 10.83 1.52
N LYS A 36 -0.45 11.96 1.36
CA LYS A 36 -0.01 13.28 1.82
C LYS A 36 -0.14 13.46 3.35
N THR A 37 -1.11 12.81 4.00
CA THR A 37 -1.20 12.75 5.47
C THR A 37 -0.04 11.98 6.09
N GLY A 38 0.65 11.13 5.29
CA GLY A 38 1.86 10.41 5.71
C GLY A 38 1.59 9.31 6.73
N SER A 39 0.33 8.89 6.89
CA SER A 39 -0.03 7.83 7.83
C SER A 39 0.28 6.46 7.22
N ILE A 40 1.17 5.69 7.85
CA ILE A 40 1.59 4.38 7.36
C ILE A 40 0.42 3.40 7.14
N HIS A 41 -0.61 3.45 8.00
CA HIS A 41 -1.83 2.64 7.85
C HIS A 41 -2.64 3.03 6.61
N GLU A 42 -2.71 4.32 6.30
CA GLU A 42 -3.43 4.81 5.12
C GLU A 42 -2.68 4.48 3.84
N VAL A 43 -1.35 4.68 3.84
CA VAL A 43 -0.48 4.28 2.71
C VAL A 43 -0.59 2.77 2.46
N ALA A 44 -0.66 1.95 3.51
CA ALA A 44 -0.86 0.51 3.40
C ALA A 44 -2.19 0.14 2.74
N ALA A 45 -3.29 0.79 3.17
CA ALA A 45 -4.60 0.57 2.58
C ALA A 45 -4.61 0.95 1.08
N VAL A 46 -4.03 2.11 0.73
CA VAL A 46 -3.89 2.56 -0.66
C VAL A 46 -3.07 1.56 -1.49
N LEU A 47 -1.93 1.10 -0.98
CA LEU A 47 -1.07 0.13 -1.67
C LEU A 47 -1.83 -1.16 -1.96
N ARG A 48 -2.53 -1.70 -0.96
CA ARG A 48 -3.32 -2.93 -1.11
C ARG A 48 -4.45 -2.76 -2.12
N ASP A 49 -5.22 -1.68 -2.03
CA ASP A 49 -6.32 -1.41 -2.96
C ASP A 49 -5.82 -1.31 -4.41
N LEU A 50 -4.71 -0.59 -4.63
CA LEU A 50 -4.08 -0.49 -5.94
C LEU A 50 -3.52 -1.83 -6.42
N PHE A 51 -3.00 -2.65 -5.50
CA PHE A 51 -2.51 -3.98 -5.82
C PHE A 51 -3.64 -4.91 -6.26
N LEU A 52 -4.76 -4.95 -5.53
CA LEU A 52 -5.94 -5.73 -5.89
C LEU A 52 -6.49 -5.29 -7.26
N LEU A 53 -6.55 -3.98 -7.51
CA LEU A 53 -6.89 -3.45 -8.83
C LEU A 53 -5.92 -3.91 -9.92
N SER A 54 -4.61 -4.01 -9.61
CA SER A 54 -3.60 -4.48 -10.55
C SER A 54 -3.68 -5.96 -10.88
N VAL A 55 -4.26 -6.76 -9.98
CA VAL A 55 -4.52 -8.18 -10.19
C VAL A 55 -5.77 -8.40 -11.02
N ASP A 56 -6.80 -7.56 -10.84
CA ASP A 56 -8.05 -7.63 -11.60
C ASP A 56 -7.95 -6.98 -12.99
N LYS A 57 -7.18 -5.89 -13.13
CA LYS A 57 -7.05 -5.08 -14.35
C LYS A 57 -5.63 -4.57 -14.57
N ASP A 58 -5.30 -4.32 -15.84
CA ASP A 58 -4.07 -3.61 -16.18
C ASP A 58 -4.14 -2.15 -15.72
N LEU A 59 -3.30 -1.80 -14.73
CA LEU A 59 -3.18 -0.44 -14.22
C LEU A 59 -2.68 0.51 -15.31
N SER A 60 -3.28 1.70 -15.40
CA SER A 60 -2.73 2.81 -16.16
C SER A 60 -1.41 3.32 -15.58
N TYR A 61 -0.67 4.09 -16.37
CA TYR A 61 0.61 4.67 -15.96
C TYR A 61 0.53 5.44 -14.62
N GLY A 62 -0.55 6.21 -14.40
CA GLY A 62 -0.75 6.94 -13.15
C GLY A 62 -0.98 6.05 -11.94
N GLU A 63 -1.76 4.98 -12.10
CA GLU A 63 -2.02 3.96 -11.08
C GLU A 63 -0.73 3.23 -10.70
N ARG A 64 0.02 2.76 -11.70
CA ARG A 64 1.29 2.07 -11.49
C ARG A 64 2.30 2.98 -10.78
N LYS A 65 2.36 4.26 -11.15
CA LYS A 65 3.23 5.25 -10.46
C LYS A 65 2.80 5.48 -9.01
N MET A 66 1.50 5.51 -8.73
CA MET A 66 0.98 5.67 -7.38
C MET A 66 1.27 4.43 -6.52
N LEU A 67 1.08 3.23 -7.07
CA LEU A 67 1.42 1.96 -6.43
C LEU A 67 2.91 1.94 -6.04
N ASP A 68 3.79 2.33 -6.96
CA ASP A 68 5.23 2.36 -6.71
C ASP A 68 5.62 3.38 -5.63
N THR A 69 4.99 4.56 -5.66
CA THR A 69 5.18 5.59 -4.64
C THR A 69 4.73 5.11 -3.26
N ALA A 70 3.54 4.50 -3.18
CA ALA A 70 3.01 3.93 -1.94
C ALA A 70 3.90 2.79 -1.43
N LYS A 71 4.39 1.91 -2.33
CA LYS A 71 5.30 0.81 -1.99
C LYS A 71 6.60 1.35 -1.39
N ASN A 72 7.23 2.32 -2.04
CA ASN A 72 8.48 2.92 -1.57
C ASN A 72 8.32 3.63 -0.22
N LEU A 73 7.22 4.37 -0.02
CA LEU A 73 6.91 5.00 1.26
C LEU A 73 6.72 3.94 2.36
N LEU A 74 5.95 2.90 2.07
CA LEU A 74 5.69 1.84 3.03
C LEU A 74 6.99 1.10 3.41
N VAL A 75 7.82 0.77 2.42
CA VAL A 75 9.11 0.09 2.64
C VAL A 75 10.01 0.92 3.54
N LYS A 76 10.14 2.23 3.29
CA LYS A 76 10.94 3.14 4.12
C LYS A 76 10.41 3.24 5.55
N GLU A 77 9.11 3.45 5.71
CA GLU A 77 8.50 3.61 7.03
C GLU A 77 8.58 2.32 7.84
N LEU A 78 8.35 1.16 7.21
CA LEU A 78 8.47 -0.15 7.87
C LEU A 78 9.92 -0.50 8.20
N SER A 79 10.87 -0.16 7.32
CA SER A 79 12.32 -0.30 7.54
C SER A 79 12.73 0.49 8.80
N LEU A 80 12.34 1.76 8.89
CA LEU A 80 12.58 2.60 10.05
C LEU A 80 11.85 2.11 11.31
N ALA A 81 10.61 1.62 11.18
CA ALA A 81 9.82 1.17 12.32
C ALA A 81 10.26 -0.17 12.91
N GLN A 82 10.79 -1.08 12.08
CA GLN A 82 11.25 -2.41 12.48
C GLN A 82 12.77 -2.53 12.59
N GLU A 83 13.53 -1.50 12.20
CA GLU A 83 15.00 -1.49 12.17
C GLU A 83 15.56 -2.64 11.30
N VAL A 84 14.94 -2.87 10.16
CA VAL A 84 15.29 -3.91 9.19
C VAL A 84 15.52 -3.30 7.83
N GLU A 85 16.36 -3.92 7.02
CA GLU A 85 16.66 -3.42 5.69
C GLU A 85 15.41 -3.37 4.80
N GLU A 86 15.40 -2.37 3.91
CA GLU A 86 14.35 -2.17 2.90
C GLU A 86 14.11 -3.43 2.06
N ASP A 87 15.17 -4.22 1.78
CA ASP A 87 15.09 -5.49 1.06
C ASP A 87 14.28 -6.55 1.80
N GLN A 88 14.45 -6.65 3.13
CA GLN A 88 13.67 -7.59 3.96
C GLN A 88 12.19 -7.21 4.00
N ILE A 89 11.89 -5.91 4.07
CA ILE A 89 10.53 -5.41 4.01
C ILE A 89 9.92 -5.63 2.63
N SER A 90 10.67 -5.32 1.57
CA SER A 90 10.23 -5.54 0.18
C SER A 90 9.89 -7.02 -0.03
N ASN A 91 10.74 -7.93 0.42
CA ASN A 91 10.49 -9.38 0.40
C ASN A 91 9.26 -9.79 1.22
N LYS A 92 9.01 -9.16 2.38
CA LYS A 92 7.77 -9.40 3.16
C LYS A 92 6.54 -8.96 2.39
N ILE A 93 6.58 -7.78 1.80
CA ILE A 93 5.48 -7.22 1.02
C ILE A 93 5.22 -8.11 -0.20
N ASP A 94 6.26 -8.52 -0.90
CA ASP A 94 6.19 -9.42 -2.05
C ASP A 94 5.56 -10.77 -1.64
N LYS A 95 5.96 -11.34 -0.50
CA LYS A 95 5.32 -12.56 0.05
C LYS A 95 3.85 -12.41 0.45
N ILE A 96 3.41 -11.19 0.80
CA ILE A 96 1.99 -10.93 1.11
C ILE A 96 1.16 -10.87 -0.18
N PHE A 97 1.80 -10.52 -1.29
CA PHE A 97 1.16 -10.27 -2.58
C PHE A 97 1.36 -11.41 -3.61
N SER A 98 2.34 -12.28 -3.38
CA SER A 98 2.48 -13.58 -4.04
C SER A 98 1.42 -14.58 -3.57
#